data_AF-A0A3B8WCH4-F1
#
_entry.id   AF-A0A3B8WCH4-F1
#
_cell.length_a   1.000
_cell.length_b   1.000
_cell.length_c   1.000
_cell.angle_alpha   90.00
_cell.angle_beta   90.00
_cell.angle_gamma   90.00
#
_symmetry.space_group_name_H-M   'P 1'
#
loop_
_entity.id
_entity.type
_entity.pdbx_description
1 polymer ?
#
loop_
_entity_poly.entity_id
_entity_poly.type
_entity_poly.pdbx_seq_one_letter_code
_entity_poly.pdbx_strand_id
1 'polypeptide(L)'
;MSSGLSMAIGFKNGTDGSLDVAVNAMKSVSHPHSFLGIDQQGKVAIIRTKGNNYGHVVLRGGGGKPNYDSVSVALCEQALDKAKLRKSIMVDCSHANSS
;
A
#
# COMPACT_ATOMS: atom_id res chain seq x y z
N MET A 1 2.34 7.43 9.77
CA MET A 1 1.66 6.43 10.63
C MET A 1 2.02 5.00 10.25
N SER A 2 1.70 4.52 9.04
CA SER A 2 1.87 3.11 8.64
C SER A 2 3.29 2.53 8.79
N SER A 3 4.33 3.36 8.67
CA SER A 3 5.74 2.97 8.84
C SER A 3 6.13 2.59 10.28
N GLY A 4 5.26 2.87 11.27
CA GLY A 4 5.48 2.56 12.69
C GLY A 4 4.65 1.40 13.23
N LEU A 5 3.82 0.78 12.40
CA LEU A 5 2.97 -0.34 12.80
C LEU A 5 3.76 -1.65 12.81
N SER A 6 3.45 -2.53 13.77
CA SER A 6 4.17 -3.80 13.99
C SER A 6 3.58 -4.98 13.21
N MET A 7 2.76 -4.71 12.18
CA MET A 7 2.10 -5.72 11.35
C MET A 7 2.22 -5.39 9.85
N ALA A 8 1.91 -6.37 9.00
CA ALA A 8 1.81 -6.16 7.55
C ALA A 8 0.67 -5.21 7.19
N ILE A 9 0.83 -4.46 6.10
CA ILE A 9 -0.14 -3.44 5.67
C ILE A 9 -0.38 -3.55 4.17
N GLY A 10 -1.66 -3.60 3.79
CA GLY A 10 -2.10 -3.54 2.40
C GLY A 10 -2.47 -2.12 1.99
N PHE A 11 -1.96 -1.66 0.84
CA PHE A 11 -2.34 -0.40 0.22
C PHE A 11 -3.21 -0.67 -1.00
N LYS A 12 -4.48 -0.26 -0.95
CA LYS A 12 -5.42 -0.38 -2.07
C LYS A 12 -5.00 0.54 -3.22
N ASN A 13 -5.18 0.08 -4.46
CA ASN A 13 -5.07 0.94 -5.64
C ASN A 13 -6.12 2.07 -5.60
N GLY A 14 -5.90 3.12 -6.40
CA GLY A 14 -6.80 4.27 -6.52
C GLY A 14 -8.19 3.86 -7.01
N THR A 15 -9.21 4.66 -6.69
CA THR A 15 -10.60 4.43 -7.16
C THR A 15 -10.74 4.50 -8.68
N ASP A 16 -9.82 5.19 -9.34
CA ASP A 16 -9.64 5.28 -10.79
C ASP A 16 -8.94 4.04 -11.40
N GLY A 17 -8.45 3.11 -10.55
CA GLY A 17 -7.69 1.93 -10.96
C GLY A 17 -6.17 2.13 -10.94
N SER A 18 -5.68 3.34 -10.65
CA SER A 18 -4.24 3.63 -10.70
C SER A 18 -3.46 2.90 -9.60
N LEU A 19 -2.34 2.30 -9.99
CA LEU A 19 -1.39 1.65 -9.09
C LEU A 19 -0.44 2.65 -8.41
N ASP A 20 -0.31 3.87 -8.95
CA ASP A 20 0.71 4.83 -8.51
C ASP A 20 0.55 5.18 -7.03
N VAL A 21 -0.69 5.33 -6.57
CA VAL A 21 -1.00 5.65 -5.17
C VAL A 21 -0.50 4.52 -4.25
N ALA A 22 -0.79 3.26 -4.58
CA ALA A 22 -0.38 2.12 -3.78
C ALA A 22 1.13 1.89 -3.82
N VAL A 23 1.75 2.01 -5.00
CA VAL A 23 3.21 1.86 -5.19
C VAL A 23 3.97 2.95 -4.44
N ASN A 24 3.54 4.21 -4.51
CA ASN A 24 4.18 5.30 -3.78
C ASN A 24 4.00 5.15 -2.26
N ALA A 25 2.83 4.68 -1.81
CA ALA A 25 2.62 4.37 -0.40
C ALA A 25 3.55 3.25 0.08
N MET A 26 3.75 2.20 -0.71
CA MET A 26 4.70 1.13 -0.42
C MET A 26 6.15 1.63 -0.34
N LYS A 27 6.58 2.51 -1.26
CA LYS A 27 7.90 3.15 -1.16
C LYS A 27 8.04 3.99 0.10
N SER A 28 7.03 4.79 0.41
CA SER A 28 7.07 5.67 1.57
C SER A 28 7.12 4.88 2.88
N VAL A 29 6.31 3.81 2.98
CA VAL A 29 6.18 3.04 4.21
C VAL A 29 7.45 2.26 4.57
N SER A 30 8.27 1.87 3.58
CA SER A 30 9.50 1.11 3.80
C SER A 30 10.63 1.94 4.44
N HIS A 31 10.46 3.25 4.58
CA HIS A 31 11.47 4.15 5.13
C HIS A 31 11.11 4.65 6.53
N PRO A 32 12.10 5.04 7.36
CA PRO A 32 11.89 5.76 8.61
C PRO A 32 11.16 7.08 8.41
N HIS A 33 10.27 7.45 9.35
CA HIS A 33 9.61 8.76 9.38
C HIS A 33 9.71 9.41 10.75
N SER A 34 9.65 10.74 10.80
CA SER A 34 9.43 11.53 12.02
C SER A 34 8.17 12.37 11.85
N PHE A 35 7.20 12.25 12.77
CA PHE A 35 5.95 13.02 12.69
C PHE A 35 5.38 13.28 14.08
N LEU A 36 4.50 14.28 14.20
CA LEU A 36 3.78 14.56 15.44
C LEU A 36 2.69 13.50 15.68
N GLY A 37 2.66 12.92 16.87
CA GLY A 37 1.67 11.93 17.28
C GLY A 37 1.42 11.98 18.78
N ILE A 38 0.83 10.92 19.31
CA ILE A 38 0.49 10.76 20.72
C ILE A 38 1.29 9.60 21.28
N ASP A 39 1.93 9.79 22.45
CA ASP A 39 2.64 8.73 23.15
C ASP A 39 1.70 7.83 23.97
N GLN A 40 2.24 6.81 24.63
CA GLN A 40 1.45 5.87 25.43
C GLN A 40 0.81 6.51 26.67
N GLN A 41 1.25 7.72 27.05
CA GLN A 41 0.71 8.48 28.17
C GLN A 41 -0.32 9.53 27.72
N GLY A 42 -0.67 9.55 26.42
CA GLY A 42 -1.66 10.48 25.88
C GLY A 42 -1.12 11.89 25.59
N LYS A 43 0.20 12.09 25.61
CA LYS A 43 0.82 13.40 25.38
C LYS A 43 1.27 13.54 23.93
N VAL A 44 1.30 14.78 23.44
CA VAL A 44 1.87 15.10 22.12
C VAL A 44 3.37 14.83 22.14
N ALA A 45 3.84 14.06 21.16
CA ALA A 45 5.23 13.66 21.03
C ALA A 45 5.67 13.60 19.56
N ILE A 46 6.98 13.69 19.34
CA ILE A 46 7.58 13.36 18.03
C ILE A 46 7.76 11.84 17.97
N ILE A 47 7.01 11.19 17.09
CA ILE A 47 7.10 9.76 16.83
C ILE A 47 8.14 9.51 15.74
N ARG A 48 9.11 8.63 16.03
CA ARG A 48 10.12 8.17 15.07
C ARG A 48 9.88 6.71 14.75
N THR A 49 9.73 6.38 13.47
CA THR A 49 9.48 5.01 13.01
C THR A 49 10.68 4.44 12.28
N LYS A 50 10.79 3.11 12.22
CA LYS A 50 11.89 2.42 11.52
C LYS A 50 11.61 2.17 10.04
N GLY A 51 10.38 2.40 9.59
CA GLY A 51 9.89 1.86 8.33
C GLY A 51 9.25 0.48 8.53
N ASN A 52 8.43 0.10 7.56
CA ASN A 52 7.73 -1.18 7.52
C ASN A 52 7.92 -1.83 6.14
N ASN A 53 8.71 -2.89 6.08
CA ASN A 53 9.03 -3.62 4.85
C ASN A 53 7.96 -4.67 4.47
N TYR A 54 6.89 -4.77 5.26
CA TYR A 54 5.79 -5.74 5.08
C TYR A 54 4.58 -5.11 4.36
N GLY A 55 4.82 -4.08 3.56
CA GLY A 55 3.83 -3.50 2.65
C GLY A 55 3.48 -4.44 1.50
N HIS A 56 2.21 -4.44 1.08
CA HIS A 56 1.76 -5.08 -0.15
C HIS A 56 0.69 -4.25 -0.86
N VAL A 57 0.53 -4.45 -2.18
CA VAL A 57 -0.53 -3.81 -2.97
C VAL A 57 -1.81 -4.63 -2.84
N VAL A 58 -2.96 -3.96 -2.78
CA VAL A 58 -4.29 -4.58 -2.82
C VAL A 58 -5.01 -4.14 -4.11
N LEU A 59 -5.22 -5.07 -5.02
CA LEU A 59 -5.97 -4.88 -6.26
C LEU A 59 -7.48 -5.00 -5.97
N ARG A 60 -8.23 -3.92 -6.14
CA ARG A 60 -9.66 -3.80 -5.76
C ARG A 60 -10.58 -3.21 -6.85
N GLY A 61 -10.16 -3.30 -8.10
CA GLY A 61 -10.79 -2.67 -9.26
C GLY A 61 -10.69 -1.14 -9.22
N GLY A 62 -11.28 -0.47 -10.21
CA GLY A 62 -11.33 0.98 -10.30
C GLY A 62 -11.55 1.46 -11.75
N GLY A 63 -11.89 2.74 -11.94
CA GLY A 63 -12.07 3.29 -13.29
C GLY A 63 -13.17 2.58 -14.10
N GLY A 64 -14.15 1.99 -13.41
CA GLY A 64 -15.24 1.21 -14.01
C GLY A 64 -14.85 -0.19 -14.49
N LYS A 65 -13.70 -0.73 -14.08
CA LYS A 65 -13.24 -2.07 -14.49
C LYS A 65 -12.65 -2.87 -13.32
N PRO A 66 -12.78 -4.21 -13.35
CA PRO A 66 -12.02 -5.09 -12.46
C PRO A 66 -10.53 -5.08 -12.82
N ASN A 67 -9.68 -5.47 -11.87
CA ASN A 67 -8.23 -5.60 -12.04
C ASN A 67 -7.66 -6.87 -11.36
N TYR A 68 -8.44 -7.95 -11.31
CA TYR A 68 -8.02 -9.25 -10.76
C TYR A 68 -7.48 -10.23 -11.82
N ASP A 69 -7.58 -9.88 -13.10
CA ASP A 69 -7.16 -10.74 -14.20
C ASP A 69 -5.63 -10.82 -14.32
N SER A 70 -5.15 -11.79 -15.12
CA SER A 70 -3.72 -12.05 -15.29
C SER A 70 -2.95 -10.86 -15.86
N VAL A 71 -3.57 -10.04 -16.73
CA VAL A 71 -2.94 -8.85 -17.30
C VAL A 71 -2.77 -7.79 -16.21
N SER A 72 -3.81 -7.55 -15.42
CA SER A 72 -3.77 -6.60 -14.30
C SER A 72 -2.74 -6.98 -13.24
N VAL A 73 -2.64 -8.27 -12.90
CA VAL A 73 -1.61 -8.77 -11.96
C VAL A 73 -0.20 -8.58 -12.54
N ALA A 74 0.04 -8.93 -13.80
CA ALA A 74 1.34 -8.75 -14.45
C ALA A 74 1.75 -7.27 -14.53
N LEU A 75 0.82 -6.35 -14.81
CA LEU A 75 1.07 -4.91 -14.78
C LEU A 75 1.45 -4.43 -13.38
N CYS A 76 0.81 -4.97 -12.34
CA CYS A 76 1.17 -4.68 -10.97
C CYS A 76 2.59 -5.19 -10.63
N GLU A 77 2.92 -6.41 -11.02
CA GLU A 77 4.27 -6.95 -10.84
C GLU A 77 5.34 -6.10 -11.53
N GLN A 78 5.09 -5.65 -12.76
CA GLN A 78 5.98 -4.75 -13.50
C GLN A 78 6.14 -3.39 -12.80
N ALA A 79 5.04 -2.81 -12.29
CA ALA A 79 5.09 -1.55 -11.57
C ALA A 79 5.92 -1.66 -10.28
N LEU A 80 5.76 -2.77 -9.54
CA LEU A 80 6.54 -3.08 -8.34
C LEU A 80 8.02 -3.32 -8.65
N ASP A 81 8.32 -4.03 -9.75
CA ASP A 81 9.68 -4.28 -10.21
C ASP A 81 10.40 -2.97 -10.57
N LYS A 82 9.75 -2.12 -11.38
CA LYS A 82 10.24 -0.78 -11.73
C LYS A 82 10.46 0.10 -10.50
N ALA A 83 9.64 -0.09 -9.47
CA ALA A 83 9.74 0.58 -8.18
C ALA A 83 10.81 -0.01 -7.24
N LYS A 84 11.47 -1.12 -7.60
CA LYS A 84 12.38 -1.91 -6.75
C LYS A 84 11.73 -2.36 -5.44
N LEU A 85 10.46 -2.73 -5.50
CA LEU A 85 9.68 -3.22 -4.37
C LEU A 85 9.45 -4.73 -4.49
N ARG A 86 9.20 -5.38 -3.35
CA ARG A 86 8.77 -6.78 -3.33
C ARG A 86 7.42 -6.93 -4.06
N LYS A 87 7.32 -7.95 -4.90
CA LYS A 87 6.09 -8.34 -5.63
C LYS A 87 5.09 -9.02 -4.70
N SER A 88 4.58 -8.26 -3.73
CA SER A 88 3.55 -8.71 -2.79
C SER A 88 2.21 -8.11 -3.21
N ILE A 89 1.31 -8.95 -3.71
CA ILE A 89 0.01 -8.55 -4.26
C ILE A 89 -1.09 -9.35 -3.55
N MET A 90 -2.13 -8.66 -3.12
CA MET A 90 -3.38 -9.23 -2.64
C MET A 90 -4.51 -8.80 -3.57
N VAL A 91 -5.44 -9.70 -3.86
CA VAL A 91 -6.63 -9.41 -4.67
C VAL A 91 -7.86 -9.32 -3.76
N ASP A 92 -8.56 -8.20 -3.80
CA ASP A 92 -9.86 -7.99 -3.17
C ASP A 92 -10.94 -8.50 -4.13
N CYS A 93 -11.67 -9.54 -3.71
CA CYS A 93 -12.71 -10.17 -4.54
C CYS A 93 -14.04 -9.40 -4.58
N SER A 94 -14.12 -8.24 -3.91
CA SER A 94 -15.34 -7.42 -3.81
C SER A 94 -15.13 -6.04 -4.45
N HIS A 95 -15.95 -5.06 -4.06
CA HIS A 95 -15.88 -3.68 -4.57
C HIS A 95 -15.99 -3.60 -6.10
N ALA A 96 -15.11 -2.82 -6.74
CA ALA A 96 -15.10 -2.64 -8.18
C ALA A 96 -14.60 -3.89 -8.93
N ASN A 97 -14.11 -4.92 -8.23
CA ASN A 97 -13.82 -6.22 -8.83
C ASN A 97 -15.06 -7.11 -8.97
N SER A 98 -16.18 -6.79 -8.31
CA SER A 98 -17.41 -7.59 -8.32
C SER A 98 -18.63 -6.83 -8.86
N SER A 99 -18.40 -5.80 -9.68
CA SER A 99 -19.44 -4.98 -10.31
C SER A 99 -19.58 -5.31 -11.79
#